data_AF-A0A7W3W3P5-F1
#
_entry.id   AF-A0A7W3W3P5-F1
#
_cell.length_a   1.000
_cell.length_b   1.000
_cell.length_c   1.000
_cell.angle_alpha   90.00
_cell.angle_beta   90.00
_cell.angle_gamma   90.00
#
_symmetry.space_group_name_H-M   'P 1'
#
loop_
_entity.id
_entity.type
_entity.pdbx_description
1 polymer ?
#
loop_
_entity_poly.entity_id
_entity_poly.type
_entity_poly.pdbx_seq_one_letter_code
_entity_poly.pdbx_strand_id
1 'polypeptide(L)'
;MKRIAVSLAVSAVAVLGGAGAASAAGYPTSNFGDDIIGGAAGGTLTWYNRSVGVSGYVRDDAGSGSTTVTFEFRQAGTLFDVQTRSALNDYKTFGWTEPGPSGGFSKVDIYLGHGNSRILIASVPRKV
;
A
#
# COMPACT_ATOMS: atom_id res chain seq x y z
N MET A 1 58.11 -5.60 57.00
CA MET A 1 57.92 -4.98 55.67
C MET A 1 56.61 -5.50 55.10
N LYS A 2 55.57 -4.65 55.01
CA LYS A 2 54.21 -5.01 54.57
C LYS A 2 54.13 -4.89 53.05
N ARG A 3 53.76 -5.97 52.34
CA ARG A 3 53.52 -5.95 50.89
C ARG A 3 52.01 -5.89 50.65
N ILE A 4 51.54 -4.77 50.12
CA ILE A 4 50.14 -4.52 49.77
C ILE A 4 49.93 -5.06 48.35
N ALA A 5 49.04 -6.03 48.20
CA ALA A 5 48.64 -6.57 46.91
C ALA A 5 47.65 -5.61 46.24
N VAL A 6 47.99 -5.12 45.04
CA VAL A 6 47.11 -4.30 44.20
C VAL A 6 46.48 -5.23 43.16
N SER A 7 45.19 -5.53 43.34
CA SER A 7 44.42 -6.32 42.38
C SER A 7 43.84 -5.40 41.31
N LEU A 8 44.33 -5.53 40.07
CA LEU A 8 43.77 -4.88 38.89
C LEU A 8 42.41 -5.51 38.54
N ALA A 9 41.33 -4.74 38.62
CA ALA A 9 40.04 -5.12 38.06
C ALA A 9 40.04 -4.84 36.54
N VAL A 10 39.91 -5.88 35.73
CA VAL A 10 39.74 -5.79 34.28
C VAL A 10 38.28 -5.51 33.98
N SER A 11 37.98 -4.28 33.58
CA SER A 11 36.66 -3.90 33.08
C SER A 11 36.48 -4.40 31.65
N ALA A 12 35.65 -5.42 31.45
CA ALA A 12 35.23 -5.85 30.12
C ALA A 12 34.31 -4.79 29.50
N VAL A 13 34.82 -4.05 28.53
CA VAL A 13 34.01 -3.13 27.71
C VAL A 13 33.22 -3.98 26.72
N ALA A 14 31.92 -4.15 26.98
CA ALA A 14 31.01 -4.71 25.99
C ALA A 14 30.91 -3.74 24.81
N VAL A 15 31.58 -4.07 23.70
CA VAL A 15 31.35 -3.42 22.41
C VAL A 15 29.94 -3.82 21.99
N LEU A 16 28.96 -2.96 22.27
CA LEU A 16 27.66 -2.97 21.61
C LEU A 16 27.93 -2.66 20.14
N GLY A 17 28.25 -3.71 19.38
CA GLY A 17 28.30 -3.65 17.93
C GLY A 17 26.98 -3.07 17.46
N GLY A 18 27.05 -1.93 16.77
CA GLY A 18 25.90 -1.29 16.18
C GLY A 18 25.20 -2.29 15.27
N ALA A 19 24.08 -2.83 15.74
CA ALA A 19 23.08 -3.41 14.88
C ALA A 19 22.56 -2.25 14.03
N GLY A 20 23.21 -2.00 12.89
CA GLY A 20 22.65 -1.14 11.86
C GLY A 20 21.23 -1.62 11.62
N ALA A 21 20.25 -0.74 11.78
CA ALA A 21 18.87 -1.04 11.47
C ALA A 21 18.84 -1.62 10.05
N ALA A 22 18.53 -2.90 9.93
CA ALA A 22 18.32 -3.51 8.63
C ALA A 22 17.19 -2.70 7.97
N SER A 23 17.48 -2.00 6.88
CA SER A 23 16.41 -1.41 6.07
C SER A 23 15.54 -2.57 5.63
N ALA A 24 14.27 -2.56 6.06
CA ALA A 24 13.28 -3.48 5.53
C ALA A 24 13.33 -3.35 4.00
N ALA A 25 13.50 -4.47 3.30
CA ALA A 25 13.42 -4.46 1.84
C ALA A 25 12.08 -3.81 1.47
N GLY A 26 12.15 -2.66 0.79
CA GLY A 26 10.96 -1.93 0.40
C GLY A 26 10.13 -2.79 -0.54
N TYR A 27 8.86 -3.00 -0.20
CA TYR A 27 7.93 -3.66 -1.10
C TYR A 27 7.74 -2.79 -2.36
N PRO A 28 7.68 -3.38 -3.56
CA PRO A 28 7.45 -2.61 -4.78
C PRO A 28 6.14 -1.83 -4.70
N THR A 29 6.15 -0.59 -5.18
CA THR A 29 4.95 0.26 -5.23
C THR A 29 4.57 0.66 -6.64
N SER A 30 3.30 0.97 -6.85
CA SER A 30 2.75 1.45 -8.13
C SER A 30 1.67 2.49 -7.88
N ASN A 31 1.82 3.66 -8.49
CA ASN A 31 0.81 4.70 -8.37
C ASN A 31 -0.30 4.50 -9.40
N PHE A 32 -1.49 4.96 -9.06
CA PHE A 32 -2.63 5.05 -9.95
C PHE A 32 -3.33 6.39 -9.73
N GLY A 33 -4.07 6.83 -10.72
CA GLY A 33 -4.97 7.96 -10.57
C GLY A 33 -5.35 8.54 -11.90
N ASP A 34 -6.56 9.09 -11.95
CA ASP A 34 -7.14 9.76 -13.11
C ASP A 34 -8.35 10.57 -12.64
N ASP A 35 -8.90 11.35 -13.55
CA ASP A 35 -10.13 12.11 -13.34
C ASP A 35 -11.20 11.78 -14.38
N ILE A 36 -12.44 12.07 -14.00
CA ILE A 36 -13.61 12.01 -14.87
C ILE A 36 -14.43 13.27 -14.61
N ILE A 37 -15.30 13.65 -15.55
CA ILE A 37 -16.25 14.74 -15.32
C ILE A 37 -17.06 14.42 -14.05
N GLY A 38 -16.90 15.24 -13.01
CA GLY A 38 -17.59 15.10 -11.72
C GLY A 38 -16.77 14.46 -10.60
N GLY A 39 -15.53 14.02 -10.83
CA GLY A 39 -14.69 13.52 -9.73
C GLY A 39 -13.33 12.95 -10.14
N ALA A 40 -12.56 12.49 -9.15
CA ALA A 40 -11.22 11.97 -9.35
C ALA A 40 -10.88 10.87 -8.34
N ALA A 41 -9.92 10.03 -8.68
CA ALA A 41 -9.32 9.08 -7.73
C ALA A 41 -7.83 8.95 -7.96
N GLY A 42 -7.10 8.59 -6.91
CA GLY A 42 -5.67 8.33 -7.02
C GLY A 42 -5.09 7.70 -5.77
N GLY A 43 -3.89 7.13 -5.88
CA GLY A 43 -3.27 6.43 -4.77
C GLY A 43 -2.07 5.59 -5.17
N THR A 44 -1.72 4.66 -4.27
CA THR A 44 -0.58 3.78 -4.38
C THR A 44 -0.97 2.36 -4.00
N LEU A 45 -0.51 1.40 -4.80
CA LEU A 45 -0.50 -0.03 -4.49
C LEU A 45 0.87 -0.42 -3.97
N THR A 46 0.91 -1.18 -2.88
CA THR A 46 2.11 -1.79 -2.31
C THR A 46 2.01 -3.31 -2.46
N TRP A 47 2.95 -3.92 -3.18
CA TRP A 47 2.92 -5.33 -3.53
C TRP A 47 3.63 -6.18 -2.48
N TYR A 48 2.85 -6.90 -1.66
CA TYR A 48 3.37 -7.91 -0.75
C TYR A 48 3.39 -9.30 -1.43
N ASN A 49 3.95 -10.29 -0.76
CA ASN A 49 4.01 -11.66 -1.29
C ASN A 49 2.63 -12.26 -1.58
N ARG A 50 1.66 -12.01 -0.69
CA ARG A 50 0.30 -12.60 -0.73
C ARG A 50 -0.79 -11.59 -0.38
N SER A 51 -0.53 -10.30 -0.55
CA SER A 51 -1.51 -9.25 -0.34
C SER A 51 -1.11 -8.00 -1.11
N VAL A 52 -2.04 -7.07 -1.27
CA VAL A 52 -1.77 -5.76 -1.84
C VAL A 52 -2.25 -4.70 -0.86
N GLY A 53 -1.32 -3.86 -0.41
CA GLY A 53 -1.65 -2.64 0.32
C GLY A 53 -2.20 -1.62 -0.66
N VAL A 54 -3.31 -0.98 -0.32
CA VAL A 54 -3.93 0.08 -1.11
C VAL A 54 -4.09 1.29 -0.22
N SER A 55 -3.56 2.43 -0.66
CA SER A 55 -3.83 3.73 -0.04
C SER A 55 -4.16 4.75 -1.12
N GLY A 56 -5.00 5.72 -0.81
CA GLY A 56 -5.39 6.72 -1.80
C GLY A 56 -6.58 7.56 -1.38
N TYR A 57 -7.24 8.12 -2.38
CA TYR A 57 -8.42 8.95 -2.23
C TYR A 57 -9.42 8.75 -3.37
N VAL A 58 -10.66 9.14 -3.09
CA VAL A 58 -11.71 9.38 -4.06
C VAL A 58 -12.34 10.74 -3.75
N ARG A 59 -12.50 11.56 -4.77
CA ARG A 59 -13.11 12.88 -4.70
C ARG A 59 -14.31 12.91 -5.63
N ASP A 60 -15.40 13.43 -5.12
CA ASP A 60 -16.59 13.74 -5.91
C ASP A 60 -16.76 15.27 -5.92
N ASP A 61 -16.75 15.85 -7.11
CA ASP A 61 -16.96 17.28 -7.30
C ASP A 61 -18.45 17.59 -7.10
N ALA A 62 -18.77 18.68 -6.41
CA ALA A 62 -20.14 18.97 -5.97
C ALA A 62 -21.14 18.95 -7.15
N GLY A 63 -22.14 18.06 -7.10
CA GLY A 63 -23.08 17.83 -8.20
C GLY A 63 -24.08 16.69 -7.95
N SER A 64 -24.76 16.26 -9.02
CA SER A 64 -25.65 15.09 -8.99
C SER A 64 -24.88 13.84 -9.39
N GLY A 65 -24.78 12.87 -8.48
CA GLY A 65 -24.05 11.63 -8.72
C GLY A 65 -23.12 11.33 -7.56
N SER A 66 -22.42 10.20 -7.63
CA SER A 66 -21.36 9.86 -6.69
C SER A 66 -20.20 9.30 -7.50
N THR A 67 -19.00 9.73 -7.13
CA THR A 67 -17.75 9.22 -7.70
C THR A 67 -17.33 7.98 -6.93
N THR A 68 -17.11 6.89 -7.66
CA THR A 68 -16.72 5.59 -7.12
C THR A 68 -15.47 5.08 -7.82
N VAL A 69 -14.45 4.74 -7.04
CA VAL A 69 -13.30 3.97 -7.51
C VAL A 69 -13.52 2.49 -7.19
N THR A 70 -13.27 1.63 -8.17
CA THR A 70 -13.41 0.17 -8.08
C THR A 70 -12.07 -0.49 -8.34
N PHE A 71 -11.69 -1.42 -7.48
CA PHE A 71 -10.46 -2.21 -7.55
C PHE A 71 -10.83 -3.66 -7.79
N GLU A 72 -10.44 -4.20 -8.94
CA GLU A 72 -10.59 -5.61 -9.29
C GLU A 72 -9.25 -6.32 -9.12
N PHE A 73 -9.14 -7.15 -8.07
CA PHE A 73 -7.94 -7.93 -7.77
C PHE A 73 -7.96 -9.23 -8.56
N ARG A 74 -6.93 -9.49 -9.36
CA ARG A 74 -6.91 -10.63 -10.28
C ARG A 74 -5.68 -11.52 -10.09
N GLN A 75 -5.88 -12.83 -10.21
CA GLN A 75 -4.80 -13.83 -10.24
C GLN A 75 -4.86 -14.62 -11.55
N ALA A 76 -3.78 -14.61 -12.32
CA ALA A 76 -3.66 -15.29 -13.61
C ALA A 76 -4.85 -14.99 -14.56
N GLY A 77 -5.34 -13.75 -14.54
CA GLY A 77 -6.49 -13.29 -15.33
C GLY A 77 -7.86 -13.47 -14.66
N THR A 78 -7.99 -14.38 -13.69
CA THR A 78 -9.23 -14.63 -12.95
C THR A 78 -9.49 -13.53 -11.93
N LEU A 79 -10.73 -13.03 -11.89
CA LEU A 79 -11.19 -12.10 -10.86
C LEU A 79 -11.30 -12.83 -9.52
N PHE A 80 -10.61 -12.31 -8.51
CA PHE A 80 -10.60 -12.88 -7.17
C PHE A 80 -11.47 -12.07 -6.21
N ASP A 81 -11.33 -10.75 -6.22
CA ASP A 81 -12.13 -9.87 -5.36
C ASP A 81 -12.36 -8.49 -6.00
N VAL A 82 -13.40 -7.80 -5.53
CA VAL A 82 -13.77 -6.45 -5.94
C VAL A 82 -13.98 -5.57 -4.71
N GLN A 83 -13.24 -4.48 -4.62
CA GLN A 83 -13.39 -3.47 -3.57
C GLN A 83 -13.78 -2.12 -4.16
N THR A 84 -14.70 -1.41 -3.51
CA THR A 84 -15.16 -0.08 -3.97
C THR A 84 -15.03 0.97 -2.88
N ARG A 85 -14.72 2.20 -3.27
CA ARG A 85 -14.75 3.38 -2.38
C ARG A 85 -15.46 4.51 -3.09
N SER A 86 -16.39 5.18 -2.40
CA SER A 86 -17.26 6.18 -2.99
C SER A 86 -17.28 7.47 -2.17
N ALA A 87 -17.33 8.60 -2.87
CA ALA A 87 -17.57 9.92 -2.32
C ALA A 87 -18.83 10.54 -2.94
N LEU A 88 -19.51 11.38 -2.18
CA LEU A 88 -20.70 12.13 -2.61
C LEU A 88 -20.53 13.55 -2.10
N ASN A 89 -20.27 14.49 -3.00
CA ASN A 89 -19.95 15.89 -2.68
C ASN A 89 -18.86 15.99 -1.60
N ASP A 90 -17.82 15.15 -1.69
CA ASP A 90 -16.86 14.93 -0.62
C ASP A 90 -15.49 14.48 -1.15
N TYR A 91 -14.47 14.59 -0.30
CA TYR A 91 -13.13 14.05 -0.51
C TYR A 91 -12.83 13.01 0.58
N LYS A 92 -12.67 11.74 0.18
CA LYS A 92 -12.43 10.64 1.13
C LYS A 92 -11.11 9.97 0.84
N THR A 93 -10.29 9.86 1.87
CA THR A 93 -9.10 9.00 1.85
C THR A 93 -9.46 7.58 2.24
N PHE A 94 -8.65 6.63 1.81
CA PHE A 94 -8.77 5.23 2.17
C PHE A 94 -7.40 4.56 2.32
N GLY A 95 -7.38 3.50 3.11
CA GLY A 95 -6.21 2.66 3.32
C GLY A 95 -6.63 1.28 3.79
N TRP A 96 -6.21 0.22 3.09
CA TRP A 96 -6.40 -1.16 3.54
C TRP A 96 -5.34 -2.09 2.94
N THR A 97 -5.35 -3.35 3.37
CA THR A 97 -4.56 -4.41 2.74
C THR A 97 -5.49 -5.52 2.31
N GLU A 98 -5.52 -5.81 1.02
CA GLU A 98 -6.34 -6.88 0.46
C GLU A 98 -5.61 -8.22 0.62
N PRO A 99 -6.12 -9.18 1.40
CA PRO A 99 -5.55 -10.51 1.49
C PRO A 99 -5.70 -11.27 0.18
N GLY A 100 -4.61 -11.88 -0.28
CA GLY A 100 -4.56 -12.58 -1.55
C GLY A 100 -4.41 -14.10 -1.44
N PRO A 101 -4.67 -14.81 -2.54
CA PRO A 101 -4.49 -16.25 -2.63
C PRO A 101 -3.02 -16.67 -2.48
N SER A 102 -2.78 -17.98 -2.39
CA SER A 102 -1.43 -18.53 -2.56
C SER A 102 -0.88 -18.11 -3.92
N GLY A 103 0.36 -17.60 -3.95
CA GLY A 103 0.95 -16.99 -5.15
C GLY A 103 0.64 -15.49 -5.34
N GLY A 104 -0.27 -14.91 -4.55
CA GLY A 104 -0.62 -13.49 -4.59
C GLY A 104 -1.38 -13.05 -5.85
N PHE A 105 -1.75 -11.77 -5.89
CA PHE A 105 -2.40 -11.17 -7.04
C PHE A 105 -1.40 -10.98 -8.20
N SER A 106 -1.88 -11.16 -9.43
CA SER A 106 -1.13 -10.92 -10.66
C SER A 106 -1.27 -9.49 -11.18
N LYS A 107 -2.43 -8.87 -10.96
CA LYS A 107 -2.69 -7.47 -11.31
C LYS A 107 -3.87 -6.91 -10.51
N VAL A 108 -4.00 -5.59 -10.53
CA VAL A 108 -5.19 -4.87 -10.07
C VAL A 108 -5.68 -3.99 -11.21
N ASP A 109 -6.92 -4.22 -11.66
CA ASP A 109 -7.60 -3.32 -12.59
C ASP A 109 -8.39 -2.30 -11.78
N ILE A 110 -8.21 -1.01 -12.08
CA ILE A 110 -8.78 0.09 -11.32
C ILE A 110 -9.67 0.89 -12.26
N TYR A 111 -10.91 1.07 -11.85
CA TYR A 111 -11.92 1.81 -12.60
C TYR A 111 -12.38 3.01 -11.80
N LEU A 112 -12.66 4.11 -12.50
CA LEU A 112 -13.29 5.29 -11.94
C LEU A 112 -14.65 5.47 -12.60
N GLY A 113 -15.67 5.73 -11.80
CA GLY A 113 -17.00 6.04 -12.30
C GLY A 113 -17.63 7.22 -11.58
N HIS A 114 -18.51 7.92 -12.29
CA HIS A 114 -19.35 8.99 -11.77
C HIS A 114 -20.76 8.83 -12.36
N GLY A 115 -21.76 8.67 -11.50
CA GLY A 115 -23.12 8.33 -11.93
C GLY A 115 -23.15 7.01 -12.71
N ASN A 116 -23.58 7.04 -13.97
CA ASN A 116 -23.65 5.86 -14.85
C ASN A 116 -22.39 5.65 -15.70
N SER A 117 -21.43 6.58 -15.65
CA SER A 117 -20.18 6.49 -16.41
C SER A 117 -19.14 5.66 -15.64
N ARG A 118 -18.36 4.85 -16.35
CA ARG A 118 -17.23 4.08 -15.80
C ARG A 118 -16.12 3.96 -16.83
N ILE A 119 -14.89 4.26 -16.43
CA ILE A 119 -13.68 4.14 -17.25
C ILE A 119 -12.64 3.29 -16.51
N LEU A 120 -11.81 2.57 -17.27
CA LEU A 120 -10.61 1.92 -16.72
C LEU A 120 -9.51 2.96 -16.63
N ILE A 121 -9.00 3.23 -15.43
CA ILE A 121 -7.98 4.26 -15.20
C ILE A 121 -6.58 3.66 -15.05
N ALA A 122 -6.48 2.39 -14.63
CA ALA A 122 -5.21 1.69 -14.55
C ALA A 122 -5.41 0.17 -14.62
N SER A 123 -4.50 -0.53 -15.29
CA SER A 123 -4.33 -1.98 -15.17
C SER A 123 -2.91 -2.21 -14.70
N VAL A 124 -2.72 -2.39 -13.39
CA VAL A 124 -1.39 -2.41 -12.76
C VAL A 124 -0.93 -3.85 -12.56
N PRO A 125 0.09 -4.33 -13.30
CA PRO A 125 0.65 -5.66 -13.08
C PRO A 125 1.45 -5.69 -11.77
N ARG A 126 1.51 -6.87 -11.15
CA ARG A 126 2.38 -7.10 -10.00
C ARG A 126 3.82 -6.75 -10.33
N LYS A 127 4.49 -6.05 -9.43
CA LYS A 127 5.93 -5.87 -9.42
C LYS A 127 6.58 -6.91 -8.51
N VAL A 128 7.67 -7.51 -8.98
CA VAL A 128 8.49 -8.49 -8.26
C VAL A 128 9.82 -7.89 -7.85
#